data_AF-A0A8H5DI98-F1
#
_entry.id   AF-A0A8H5DI98-F1
#
_cell.length_a   1.000
_cell.length_b   1.000
_cell.length_c   1.000
_cell.angle_alpha   90.00
_cell.angle_beta   90.00
_cell.angle_gamma   90.00
#
_symmetry.space_group_name_H-M   'P 1'
#
loop_
_entity.id
_entity.type
_entity.pdbx_description
1 polymer ?
#
loop_
_entity_poly.entity_id
_entity_poly.type
_entity_poly.pdbx_seq_one_letter_code
_entity_poly.pdbx_strand_id
1 'polypeptide(L)'
;MQLLSVLTSALALATSTLAKPTPYPVPAKNSTDPAAGYVFAYFVGDNNNGESIFLAASNGNDALSWRELNDGKPILTSSKGTGGLRDPFLMRSHEGDKFFLIATDLKINDIGWPLALRFGSLYLEIWESTDLVNWSEQRHTLVSLPTAGMTWAPEAYYDESIGKYVVYFASRLYSEDDPNHEVETYARIMYSTTSDFISFSEPVVWQGSNDRIDTTVLKEGDTYHRFTKDFGGVSGRECVDIIQESSPRLRDGQDGWTHVVSCIGTKAGTNVVEGPTIFKANPGDVHGDKFYLFVDEFTGRGYIPLETTDIANPDWKVSPNYTLPTSPRHGSVVSVTKKELDGVLAAYSN
;
A
#
# COMPACT_ATOMS: atom_id res chain seq x y z
N MET A 1 29.36 70.67 -36.79
CA MET A 1 28.01 70.22 -36.38
C MET A 1 27.94 68.74 -36.67
N GLN A 2 27.91 67.91 -35.62
CA GLN A 2 28.18 66.47 -35.63
C GLN A 2 27.09 65.65 -36.33
N LEU A 3 27.52 64.57 -36.99
CA LEU A 3 26.66 63.48 -37.46
C LEU A 3 26.02 62.75 -36.26
N LEU A 4 24.73 62.44 -36.36
CA LEU A 4 24.14 61.28 -35.69
C LEU A 4 23.31 60.47 -36.68
N SER A 5 23.80 59.27 -36.96
CA SER A 5 23.12 58.18 -37.64
C SER A 5 22.10 57.53 -36.72
N VAL A 6 20.86 57.39 -37.18
CA VAL A 6 19.83 56.60 -36.48
C VAL A 6 19.85 55.19 -37.08
N LEU A 7 20.35 54.22 -36.31
CA LEU A 7 20.16 52.79 -36.58
C LEU A 7 18.75 52.38 -36.12
N THR A 8 17.89 52.02 -37.06
CA THR A 8 16.66 51.26 -36.78
C THR A 8 16.96 49.76 -36.89
N SER A 9 17.04 49.10 -35.74
CA SER A 9 17.16 47.64 -35.62
C SER A 9 15.83 46.97 -35.98
N ALA A 10 15.81 46.18 -37.06
CA ALA A 10 14.69 45.31 -37.37
C ALA A 10 14.75 44.05 -36.48
N LEU A 11 13.78 43.90 -35.57
CA LEU A 11 13.64 42.72 -34.73
C LEU A 11 12.95 41.62 -35.55
N ALA A 12 13.71 40.60 -35.98
CA ALA A 12 13.13 39.42 -36.63
C ALA A 12 12.45 38.55 -35.56
N LEU A 13 11.12 38.46 -35.59
CA LEU A 13 10.39 37.47 -34.79
C LEU A 13 10.68 36.08 -35.35
N ALA A 14 11.51 35.31 -34.65
CA ALA A 14 11.63 33.88 -34.86
C ALA A 14 10.34 33.21 -34.37
N THR A 15 9.50 32.76 -35.30
CA THR A 15 8.36 31.90 -34.99
C THR A 15 8.89 30.53 -34.57
N SER A 16 8.92 30.26 -33.26
CA SER A 16 9.16 28.91 -32.74
C SER A 16 7.95 28.05 -33.09
N THR A 17 8.12 27.16 -34.07
CA THR A 17 7.18 26.05 -34.27
C THR A 17 7.32 25.12 -33.07
N LEU A 18 6.40 25.20 -32.10
CA LEU A 18 6.27 24.16 -31.09
C LEU A 18 6.03 22.83 -31.83
N ALA A 19 6.95 21.88 -31.66
CA ALA A 19 6.73 20.51 -32.09
C ALA A 19 5.44 20.01 -31.40
N LYS A 20 4.49 19.51 -32.19
CA LYS A 20 3.33 18.79 -31.64
C LYS A 20 3.89 17.62 -30.82
N PRO A 21 3.44 17.42 -29.56
CA PRO A 21 3.84 16.25 -28.80
C PRO A 21 3.50 15.01 -29.63
N THR A 22 4.49 14.16 -29.86
CA THR A 22 4.28 12.80 -30.36
C THR A 22 3.27 12.12 -29.45
N PRO A 23 2.21 11.49 -29.98
CA PRO A 23 1.30 10.72 -29.15
C PRO A 23 2.13 9.68 -28.40
N TYR A 24 2.09 9.72 -27.06
CA TYR A 24 2.58 8.62 -26.26
C TYR A 24 1.86 7.35 -26.76
N PRO A 25 2.57 6.23 -26.97
CA PRO A 25 1.92 4.97 -27.27
C PRO A 25 0.85 4.76 -26.21
N VAL A 26 -0.41 4.61 -26.64
CA VAL A 26 -1.51 4.24 -25.76
C VAL A 26 -1.08 2.93 -25.08
N PRO A 27 -0.92 2.90 -23.75
CA PRO A 27 -0.53 1.68 -23.07
C PRO A 27 -1.53 0.57 -23.39
N ALA A 28 -1.02 -0.65 -23.56
CA ALA A 28 -1.87 -1.80 -23.83
C ALA A 28 -2.87 -1.97 -22.70
N LYS A 29 -4.15 -2.11 -23.06
CA LYS A 29 -5.27 -2.42 -22.18
C LYS A 29 -4.93 -3.63 -21.28
N ASN A 30 -5.45 -3.66 -20.06
CA ASN A 30 -5.49 -4.78 -19.10
C ASN A 30 -5.06 -6.09 -19.75
N SER A 31 -3.92 -6.66 -19.33
CA SER A 31 -3.53 -7.99 -19.79
C SER A 31 -4.69 -8.94 -19.56
N THR A 32 -5.21 -9.53 -20.65
CA THR A 32 -6.24 -10.57 -20.57
C THR A 32 -5.63 -11.93 -20.25
N ASP A 33 -4.30 -11.98 -20.06
CA ASP A 33 -3.60 -13.22 -19.77
C ASP A 33 -4.02 -13.73 -18.38
N PRO A 34 -4.27 -15.04 -18.24
CA PRO A 34 -4.58 -15.63 -16.94
C PRO A 34 -3.49 -15.36 -15.90
N ALA A 35 -3.93 -15.17 -14.65
CA ALA A 35 -3.04 -15.19 -13.51
C ALA A 35 -2.30 -16.54 -13.42
N ALA A 36 -1.01 -16.48 -13.11
CA ALA A 36 -0.14 -17.67 -13.06
C ALA A 36 0.70 -17.75 -11.78
N GLY A 37 0.64 -16.72 -10.93
CA GLY A 37 1.31 -16.65 -9.66
C GLY A 37 1.13 -15.27 -9.03
N TYR A 38 2.01 -14.95 -8.09
CA TYR A 38 1.93 -13.78 -7.25
C TYR A 38 3.32 -13.17 -7.03
N VAL A 39 3.31 -11.86 -6.78
CA VAL A 39 4.47 -11.13 -6.24
C VAL A 39 4.07 -10.52 -4.91
N PHE A 40 4.93 -10.67 -3.91
CA PHE A 40 4.75 -10.17 -2.56
C PHE A 40 5.79 -9.09 -2.28
N ALA A 41 5.35 -7.86 -2.03
CA ALA A 41 6.20 -6.77 -1.58
C ALA A 41 6.13 -6.66 -0.05
N TYR A 42 7.29 -6.56 0.61
CA TYR A 42 7.37 -6.52 2.08
C TYR A 42 8.60 -5.74 2.55
N PHE A 43 8.65 -5.40 3.83
CA PHE A 43 9.87 -4.99 4.52
C PHE A 43 10.23 -6.04 5.59
N VAL A 44 11.43 -5.97 6.16
CA VAL A 44 11.98 -7.07 7.01
C VAL A 44 12.05 -6.68 8.50
N GLY A 45 11.98 -5.39 8.80
CA GLY A 45 12.01 -4.86 10.17
C GLY A 45 13.00 -3.72 10.33
N ASP A 46 13.25 -3.33 11.58
CA ASP A 46 13.95 -2.08 11.89
C ASP A 46 15.47 -2.15 11.59
N ASN A 47 16.07 -3.34 11.68
CA ASN A 47 17.53 -3.51 11.66
C ASN A 47 18.10 -3.88 10.28
N ASN A 48 19.41 -3.75 10.10
CA ASN A 48 20.17 -4.27 8.95
C ASN A 48 19.62 -3.83 7.56
N ASN A 49 19.23 -2.57 7.42
CA ASN A 49 18.55 -2.03 6.22
C ASN A 49 17.20 -2.71 5.91
N GLY A 50 16.56 -3.32 6.90
CA GLY A 50 15.25 -3.95 6.76
C GLY A 50 14.09 -2.99 6.51
N GLU A 51 14.27 -1.70 6.79
CA GLU A 51 13.37 -0.59 6.40
C GLU A 51 13.63 -0.19 4.94
N SER A 52 13.52 -1.17 4.06
CA SER A 52 13.61 -1.09 2.61
C SER A 52 12.57 -2.05 2.02
N ILE A 53 12.31 -1.96 0.72
CA ILE A 53 11.33 -2.85 0.09
C ILE A 53 12.03 -4.04 -0.56
N PHE A 54 11.52 -5.22 -0.23
CA PHE A 54 11.93 -6.52 -0.72
C PHE A 54 10.78 -7.12 -1.52
N LEU A 55 11.11 -8.02 -2.45
CA LEU A 55 10.12 -8.77 -3.21
C LEU A 55 10.32 -10.27 -3.01
N ALA A 56 9.22 -11.00 -3.03
CA ALA A 56 9.16 -12.45 -3.15
C ALA A 56 8.24 -12.81 -4.32
N ALA A 57 8.48 -13.97 -4.92
CA ALA A 57 7.61 -14.53 -5.94
C ALA A 57 7.01 -15.84 -5.45
N SER A 58 5.78 -16.16 -5.84
CA SER A 58 5.22 -17.48 -5.55
C SER A 58 5.87 -18.57 -6.41
N ASN A 59 5.85 -19.80 -5.93
CA ASN A 59 6.25 -20.99 -6.68
C ASN A 59 5.12 -21.43 -7.61
N GLY A 60 4.95 -20.72 -8.73
CA GLY A 60 3.82 -20.91 -9.63
C GLY A 60 2.53 -20.35 -9.03
N ASN A 61 1.39 -20.98 -9.33
CA ASN A 61 0.09 -20.54 -8.85
C ASN A 61 -0.23 -21.09 -7.44
N ASP A 62 0.60 -20.71 -6.48
CA ASP A 62 0.57 -21.19 -5.09
C ASP A 62 0.71 -19.99 -4.14
N ALA A 63 -0.40 -19.58 -3.53
CA ALA A 63 -0.45 -18.47 -2.59
C ALA A 63 0.28 -18.71 -1.26
N LEU A 64 0.70 -19.95 -0.96
CA LEU A 64 1.32 -20.32 0.31
C LEU A 64 2.78 -20.77 0.16
N SER A 65 3.32 -20.79 -1.06
CA SER A 65 4.71 -21.17 -1.32
C SER A 65 5.46 -20.06 -2.03
N TRP A 66 6.41 -19.45 -1.32
CA TRP A 66 7.13 -18.26 -1.77
C TRP A 66 8.63 -18.50 -1.84
N ARG A 67 9.28 -17.80 -2.75
CA ARG A 67 10.74 -17.67 -2.82
C ARG A 67 11.15 -16.23 -2.62
N GLU A 68 12.15 -16.02 -1.78
CA GLU A 68 12.82 -14.72 -1.66
C GLU A 68 13.54 -14.40 -2.96
N LEU A 69 13.49 -13.13 -3.37
CA LEU A 69 14.18 -12.64 -4.56
C LEU A 69 15.43 -11.86 -4.18
N ASN A 70 16.32 -11.67 -5.16
CA ASN A 70 17.51 -10.81 -5.07
C ASN A 70 18.44 -11.17 -3.88
N ASP A 71 18.61 -12.47 -3.62
CA ASP A 71 19.39 -13.00 -2.48
C ASP A 71 18.93 -12.47 -1.11
N GLY A 72 17.65 -12.10 -0.96
CA GLY A 72 17.14 -11.48 0.25
C GLY A 72 17.66 -10.05 0.48
N LYS A 73 18.11 -9.36 -0.58
CA LYS A 73 18.53 -7.95 -0.54
C LYS A 73 17.39 -7.03 -1.00
N PRO A 74 17.36 -5.77 -0.55
CA PRO A 74 16.35 -4.80 -0.99
C PRO A 74 16.30 -4.63 -2.51
N ILE A 75 15.09 -4.49 -3.04
CA ILE A 75 14.81 -4.09 -4.43
C ILE A 75 14.70 -2.57 -4.53
N LEU A 76 14.02 -1.93 -3.57
CA LEU A 76 13.91 -0.47 -3.48
C LEU A 76 14.43 0.02 -2.14
N THR A 77 15.25 1.06 -2.17
CA THR A 77 15.71 1.81 -1.00
C THR A 77 15.30 3.26 -1.14
N SER A 78 15.15 3.96 -0.01
CA SER A 78 14.80 5.38 -0.02
C SER A 78 16.03 6.26 -0.03
N SER A 79 16.00 7.30 -0.85
CA SER A 79 16.97 8.41 -0.89
C SER A 79 16.35 9.76 -0.53
N LYS A 80 15.05 9.77 -0.18
CA LYS A 80 14.26 10.95 0.17
C LYS A 80 13.61 10.75 1.54
N GLY A 81 12.97 11.80 2.05
CA GLY A 81 12.24 11.73 3.31
C GLY A 81 13.14 11.31 4.48
N THR A 82 12.68 10.35 5.27
CA THR A 82 13.44 9.79 6.39
C THR A 82 14.49 8.77 5.95
N GLY A 83 14.51 8.37 4.67
CA GLY A 83 15.43 7.35 4.15
C GLY A 83 15.05 5.90 4.53
N GLY A 84 13.85 5.67 5.07
CA GLY A 84 13.34 4.33 5.42
C GLY A 84 12.01 4.05 4.73
N LEU A 85 11.77 2.79 4.38
CA LEU A 85 10.55 2.33 3.73
C LEU A 85 9.91 1.19 4.53
N ARG A 86 8.61 1.32 4.80
CA ARG A 86 7.81 0.30 5.50
C ARG A 86 6.46 0.12 4.82
N ASP A 87 5.79 -0.98 5.15
CA ASP A 87 4.41 -1.26 4.79
C ASP A 87 4.11 -1.06 3.29
N PRO A 88 4.87 -1.68 2.37
CA PRO A 88 4.67 -1.46 0.93
C PRO A 88 3.33 -2.03 0.47
N PHE A 89 2.57 -1.20 -0.25
CA PHE A 89 1.41 -1.61 -1.02
C PHE A 89 1.72 -1.60 -2.52
N LEU A 90 1.77 -2.80 -3.10
CA LEU A 90 1.98 -3.07 -4.51
C LEU A 90 0.64 -3.41 -5.16
N MET A 91 0.26 -2.64 -6.18
CA MET A 91 -0.97 -2.87 -6.91
C MET A 91 -0.77 -2.77 -8.41
N ARG A 92 -1.59 -3.50 -9.16
CA ARG A 92 -1.80 -3.24 -10.58
C ARG A 92 -2.72 -2.03 -10.74
N SER A 93 -2.39 -1.14 -11.67
CA SER A 93 -3.28 -0.05 -12.11
C SER A 93 -4.63 -0.60 -12.62
N HIS A 94 -5.68 0.22 -12.53
CA HIS A 94 -7.02 -0.09 -13.04
C HIS A 94 -7.01 -0.37 -14.56
N GLU A 95 -6.17 0.34 -15.29
CA GLU A 95 -5.92 0.15 -16.72
C GLU A 95 -5.15 -1.15 -17.02
N GLY A 96 -4.39 -1.63 -16.04
CA GLY A 96 -3.61 -2.87 -16.06
C GLY A 96 -2.32 -2.84 -16.85
N ASP A 97 -1.88 -1.65 -17.25
CA ASP A 97 -0.70 -1.42 -18.07
C ASP A 97 0.59 -1.26 -17.23
N LYS A 98 0.42 -0.97 -15.95
CA LYS A 98 1.52 -0.80 -14.98
C LYS A 98 1.14 -1.23 -13.57
N PHE A 99 2.13 -1.22 -12.71
CA PHE A 99 2.06 -1.39 -11.27
C PHE A 99 2.45 -0.10 -10.57
N PHE A 100 1.79 0.18 -9.44
CA PHE A 100 2.20 1.19 -8.48
C PHE A 100 2.68 0.52 -7.21
N LEU A 101 3.72 1.08 -6.60
CA LEU A 101 4.15 0.75 -5.26
C LEU A 101 4.12 2.02 -4.43
N ILE A 102 3.34 2.00 -3.33
CA ILE A 102 3.30 3.07 -2.33
C ILE A 102 3.80 2.53 -1.00
N ALA A 103 4.54 3.33 -0.24
CA ALA A 103 5.13 2.90 1.03
C ALA A 103 5.14 4.04 2.06
N THR A 104 5.19 3.65 3.34
CA THR A 104 5.44 4.54 4.46
C THR A 104 6.86 5.11 4.39
N ASP A 105 7.00 6.44 4.46
CA ASP A 105 8.28 7.11 4.70
C ASP A 105 8.62 7.10 6.19
N LEU A 106 9.33 6.06 6.64
CA LEU A 106 9.68 5.91 8.05
C LEU A 106 10.99 5.14 8.24
N LYS A 107 11.90 5.77 8.98
CA LYS A 107 13.14 5.20 9.51
C LYS A 107 13.10 5.21 11.03
N ILE A 108 12.53 4.16 11.62
CA ILE A 108 12.22 4.15 13.04
C ILE A 108 13.46 4.21 13.93
N ASN A 109 14.58 3.65 13.45
CA ASN A 109 15.84 3.67 14.18
C ASN A 109 16.44 5.07 14.33
N ASP A 110 16.05 6.01 13.46
CA ASP A 110 16.58 7.38 13.50
C ASP A 110 15.69 8.29 14.36
N ILE A 111 14.36 8.21 14.20
CA ILE A 111 13.40 9.10 14.89
C ILE A 111 12.88 8.52 16.21
N GLY A 112 12.77 7.20 16.34
CA GLY A 112 12.16 6.51 17.48
C GLY A 112 10.63 6.60 17.54
N TRP A 113 9.99 5.56 18.10
CA TRP A 113 8.53 5.43 18.17
C TRP A 113 7.76 6.61 18.77
N PRO A 114 8.16 7.20 19.93
CA PRO A 114 7.38 8.27 20.54
C PRO A 114 7.28 9.52 19.67
N LEU A 115 8.37 9.86 18.97
CA LEU A 115 8.41 11.00 18.04
C LEU A 115 7.77 10.64 16.71
N ALA A 116 7.97 9.42 16.18
CA ALA A 116 7.36 9.01 14.92
C ALA A 116 5.82 9.09 14.93
N LEU A 117 5.20 8.80 16.07
CA LEU A 117 3.73 8.89 16.23
C LEU A 117 3.20 10.34 16.17
N ARG A 118 4.02 11.32 16.55
CA ARG A 118 3.63 12.74 16.66
C ARG A 118 4.19 13.60 15.54
N PHE A 119 5.39 13.32 15.08
CA PHE A 119 6.16 14.14 14.13
C PHE A 119 6.80 13.26 13.05
N GLY A 120 6.13 12.17 12.70
CA GLY A 120 6.50 11.32 11.58
C GLY A 120 6.26 12.01 10.24
N SER A 121 6.68 11.33 9.17
CA SER A 121 6.51 11.86 7.82
C SER A 121 5.03 12.05 7.45
N LEU A 122 4.76 13.15 6.74
CA LEU A 122 3.46 13.45 6.14
C LEU A 122 3.37 13.02 4.67
N TYR A 123 4.42 12.34 4.20
CA TYR A 123 4.64 12.00 2.81
C TYR A 123 4.50 10.50 2.57
N LEU A 124 4.14 10.15 1.34
CA LEU A 124 4.23 8.79 0.82
C LEU A 124 5.40 8.69 -0.15
N GLU A 125 6.01 7.51 -0.18
CA GLU A 125 7.00 7.16 -1.20
C GLU A 125 6.36 6.32 -2.29
N ILE A 126 6.52 6.73 -3.54
CA ILE A 126 5.76 6.18 -4.66
C ILE A 126 6.66 5.87 -5.86
N TRP A 127 6.49 4.66 -6.40
CA TRP A 127 7.09 4.20 -7.64
C TRP A 127 6.04 3.65 -8.60
N GLU A 128 6.36 3.63 -9.89
CA GLU A 128 5.62 2.86 -10.88
C GLU A 128 6.56 1.97 -11.70
N SER A 129 6.03 0.86 -12.21
CA SER A 129 6.75 -0.08 -13.07
C SER A 129 5.81 -0.75 -14.05
N THR A 130 6.25 -1.02 -15.28
CA THR A 130 5.47 -1.79 -16.25
C THR A 130 5.78 -3.29 -16.23
N ASP A 131 6.80 -3.71 -15.48
CA ASP A 131 7.32 -5.09 -15.51
C ASP A 131 7.78 -5.61 -14.13
N LEU A 132 7.58 -4.85 -13.06
CA LEU A 132 8.02 -5.12 -11.68
C LEU A 132 9.55 -5.22 -11.50
N VAL A 133 10.32 -4.83 -12.53
CA VAL A 133 11.80 -4.91 -12.54
C VAL A 133 12.40 -3.51 -12.71
N ASN A 134 11.93 -2.78 -13.70
CA ASN A 134 12.35 -1.43 -14.00
C ASN A 134 11.37 -0.46 -13.31
N TRP A 135 11.86 0.22 -12.28
CA TRP A 135 11.08 1.15 -11.48
C TRP A 135 11.38 2.59 -11.89
N SER A 136 10.36 3.45 -11.79
CA SER A 136 10.53 4.90 -11.93
C SER A 136 11.50 5.46 -10.88
N GLU A 137 11.86 6.74 -11.01
CA GLU A 137 12.45 7.45 -9.88
C GLU A 137 11.47 7.49 -8.69
N GLN A 138 12.02 7.51 -7.47
CA GLN A 138 11.28 7.67 -6.23
C GLN A 138 10.56 9.03 -6.21
N ARG A 139 9.25 9.02 -5.95
CA ARG A 139 8.47 10.24 -5.65
C ARG A 139 8.19 10.32 -4.16
N HIS A 140 8.56 11.44 -3.55
CA HIS A 140 8.27 11.80 -2.17
C HIS A 140 7.12 12.82 -2.19
N THR A 141 5.90 12.37 -1.88
CA THR A 141 4.68 13.14 -2.14
C THR A 141 3.94 13.45 -0.85
N LEU A 142 3.71 14.74 -0.57
CA LEU A 142 2.92 15.20 0.57
C LEU A 142 1.45 14.82 0.34
N VAL A 143 0.86 14.06 1.25
CA VAL A 143 -0.54 13.61 1.14
C VAL A 143 -1.36 14.00 2.37
N SER A 144 -0.74 14.13 3.54
CA SER A 144 -1.45 14.36 4.80
C SER A 144 -1.61 15.83 5.17
N LEU A 145 -2.45 16.09 6.18
CA LEU A 145 -2.70 17.43 6.70
C LEU A 145 -1.49 17.98 7.47
N PRO A 146 -1.27 19.30 7.51
CA PRO A 146 -0.23 19.89 8.35
C PRO A 146 -0.38 19.58 9.85
N THR A 147 -1.59 19.30 10.32
CA THR A 147 -1.92 18.94 11.72
C THR A 147 -1.89 17.44 11.97
N ALA A 148 -1.49 16.64 10.98
CA ALA A 148 -1.29 15.21 11.16
C ALA A 148 0.04 14.93 11.87
N GLY A 149 0.09 13.83 12.62
CA GLY A 149 1.31 13.36 13.27
C GLY A 149 2.12 12.40 12.42
N MET A 150 1.50 11.69 11.48
CA MET A 150 2.14 10.71 10.60
C MET A 150 1.22 10.28 9.43
N THR A 151 1.79 9.59 8.44
CA THR A 151 1.11 9.01 7.27
C THR A 151 1.62 7.58 7.05
N TRP A 152 0.97 6.59 7.66
CA TRP A 152 1.50 5.23 7.73
C TRP A 152 0.60 4.19 7.05
N ALA A 153 1.23 3.08 6.64
CA ALA A 153 0.62 1.91 6.02
C ALA A 153 -0.37 2.28 4.91
N PRO A 154 0.10 2.97 3.85
CA PRO A 154 -0.77 3.37 2.76
C PRO A 154 -1.19 2.16 1.93
N GLU A 155 -2.48 2.04 1.66
CA GLU A 155 -3.00 1.18 0.60
C GLU A 155 -3.92 1.97 -0.33
N ALA A 156 -4.27 1.38 -1.48
CA ALA A 156 -5.13 2.04 -2.45
C ALA A 156 -6.11 1.07 -3.11
N TYR A 157 -7.30 1.57 -3.43
CA TYR A 157 -8.30 0.82 -4.19
C TYR A 157 -8.97 1.72 -5.22
N TYR A 158 -9.20 1.22 -6.43
CA TYR A 158 -9.89 1.99 -7.47
C TYR A 158 -11.40 1.98 -7.26
N ASP A 159 -11.99 3.17 -7.05
CA ASP A 159 -13.42 3.35 -6.90
C ASP A 159 -14.04 3.77 -8.24
N GLU A 160 -14.65 2.82 -8.93
CA GLU A 160 -15.33 3.02 -10.22
C GLU A 160 -16.44 4.09 -10.15
N SER A 161 -17.06 4.31 -8.98
CA SER A 161 -18.14 5.28 -8.84
C SER A 161 -17.68 6.73 -9.00
N ILE A 162 -16.38 6.99 -8.81
CA ILE A 162 -15.76 8.31 -8.97
C ILE A 162 -14.61 8.31 -9.98
N GLY A 163 -14.26 7.15 -10.54
CA GLY A 163 -13.18 7.00 -11.52
C GLY A 163 -11.80 7.38 -10.98
N LYS A 164 -11.54 7.10 -9.70
CA LYS A 164 -10.29 7.48 -9.01
C LYS A 164 -9.84 6.39 -8.04
N TYR A 165 -8.54 6.37 -7.75
CA TYR A 165 -8.00 5.64 -6.61
C TYR A 165 -8.35 6.36 -5.32
N VAL A 166 -8.81 5.60 -4.34
CA VAL A 166 -8.92 5.99 -2.93
C VAL A 166 -7.68 5.45 -2.25
N VAL A 167 -6.78 6.35 -1.82
CA VAL A 167 -5.55 6.01 -1.11
C VAL A 167 -5.76 6.30 0.36
N TYR A 168 -5.66 5.29 1.20
CA TYR A 168 -5.99 5.34 2.61
C TYR A 168 -4.80 4.94 3.47
N PHE A 169 -4.68 5.57 4.63
CA PHE A 169 -3.51 5.50 5.50
C PHE A 169 -3.89 5.85 6.94
N ALA A 170 -3.11 5.38 7.90
CA ALA A 170 -3.27 5.74 9.30
C ALA A 170 -2.66 7.11 9.60
N SER A 171 -3.28 7.87 10.50
CA SER A 171 -2.76 9.14 10.98
C SER A 171 -3.29 9.49 12.37
N ARG A 172 -2.46 10.12 13.21
CA ARG A 172 -2.91 10.86 14.39
C ARG A 172 -3.20 12.29 14.00
N LEU A 173 -4.34 12.86 14.42
CA LEU A 173 -4.70 14.25 14.08
C LEU A 173 -4.75 15.11 15.32
N TYR A 174 -4.10 16.26 15.25
CA TYR A 174 -4.02 17.27 16.29
C TYR A 174 -4.86 18.50 15.91
N SER A 175 -5.19 19.33 16.90
CA SER A 175 -5.89 20.59 16.65
C SER A 175 -4.90 21.66 16.16
N GLU A 176 -5.39 22.63 15.41
CA GLU A 176 -4.54 23.74 14.90
C GLU A 176 -3.91 24.57 16.03
N ASP A 177 -4.53 24.60 17.21
CA ASP A 177 -4.01 25.27 18.42
C ASP A 177 -3.08 24.39 19.27
N ASP A 178 -2.80 23.15 18.85
CA ASP A 178 -1.79 22.25 19.41
C ASP A 178 -0.64 21.99 18.42
N PRO A 179 0.14 23.01 18.00
CA PRO A 179 1.20 22.84 16.99
C PRO A 179 2.38 21.98 17.47
N ASN A 180 2.48 21.72 18.77
CA ASN A 180 3.50 20.88 19.39
C ASN A 180 2.99 19.45 19.65
N HIS A 181 1.76 19.14 19.23
CA HIS A 181 1.19 17.81 19.35
C HIS A 181 1.27 17.26 20.80
N GLU A 182 1.02 18.12 21.79
CA GLU A 182 1.15 17.80 23.22
C GLU A 182 -0.02 16.95 23.71
N VAL A 183 -1.22 17.18 23.16
CA VAL A 183 -2.43 16.43 23.53
C VAL A 183 -2.34 15.02 22.98
N GLU A 184 -2.54 14.01 23.84
CA GLU A 184 -2.62 12.62 23.37
C GLU A 184 -3.80 12.43 22.43
N THR A 185 -3.53 11.79 21.29
CA THR A 185 -4.53 11.43 20.28
C THR A 185 -4.32 9.98 19.87
N TYR A 186 -5.26 9.44 19.10
CA TYR A 186 -5.23 8.07 18.61
C TYR A 186 -5.21 8.06 17.08
N ALA A 187 -4.83 6.91 16.50
CA ALA A 187 -4.75 6.78 15.05
C ALA A 187 -6.15 6.62 14.45
N ARG A 188 -6.38 7.33 13.34
CA ARG A 188 -7.57 7.25 12.51
C ARG A 188 -7.14 6.82 11.12
N ILE A 189 -8.03 6.16 10.39
CA ILE A 189 -7.79 5.90 8.98
C ILE A 189 -8.32 7.07 8.18
N MET A 190 -7.43 7.72 7.44
CA MET A 190 -7.70 8.80 6.51
C MET A 190 -7.78 8.24 5.09
N TYR A 191 -8.39 8.97 4.16
CA TYR A 191 -8.16 8.74 2.73
C TYR A 191 -8.03 10.04 1.95
N SER A 192 -7.21 10.01 0.89
CA SER A 192 -7.20 10.97 -0.22
C SER A 192 -7.60 10.27 -1.52
N THR A 193 -7.94 11.05 -2.55
CA THR A 193 -8.21 10.51 -3.89
C THR A 193 -7.19 10.99 -4.91
N THR A 194 -6.85 10.14 -5.87
CA THR A 194 -5.94 10.47 -6.98
C THR A 194 -6.34 9.72 -8.25
N SER A 195 -5.96 10.26 -9.41
CA SER A 195 -6.06 9.58 -10.70
C SER A 195 -4.71 9.05 -11.20
N ASP A 196 -3.59 9.54 -10.66
CA ASP A 196 -2.26 9.37 -11.25
C ASP A 196 -1.13 9.12 -10.22
N PHE A 197 -1.45 9.12 -8.92
CA PHE A 197 -0.49 9.06 -7.83
C PHE A 197 0.55 10.20 -7.85
N ILE A 198 0.25 11.31 -8.55
CA ILE A 198 1.05 12.54 -8.56
C ILE A 198 0.33 13.61 -7.73
N SER A 199 -0.95 13.82 -8.01
CA SER A 199 -1.77 14.81 -7.33
C SER A 199 -2.83 14.12 -6.47
N PHE A 200 -2.96 14.57 -5.23
CA PHE A 200 -3.91 14.02 -4.26
C PHE A 200 -4.91 15.09 -3.86
N SER A 201 -6.16 14.68 -3.61
CA SER A 201 -7.09 15.53 -2.87
C SER A 201 -6.62 15.73 -1.43
N GLU A 202 -7.13 16.78 -0.79
CA GLU A 202 -7.03 16.89 0.66
C GLU A 202 -7.62 15.63 1.32
N PRO A 203 -6.95 15.05 2.34
CA PRO A 203 -7.42 13.84 3.00
C PRO A 203 -8.62 14.11 3.90
N VAL A 204 -9.48 13.11 4.03
CA VAL A 204 -10.63 13.12 4.95
C VAL A 204 -10.60 11.91 5.86
N VAL A 205 -11.24 12.01 7.02
CA VAL A 205 -11.38 10.87 7.95
C VAL A 205 -12.32 9.82 7.36
N TRP A 206 -11.85 8.58 7.27
CA TRP A 206 -12.63 7.42 6.83
C TRP A 206 -13.14 6.59 8.00
N GLN A 207 -12.23 6.33 8.95
CA GLN A 207 -12.50 5.58 10.19
C GLN A 207 -11.96 6.40 11.35
N GLY A 208 -12.85 6.99 12.13
CA GLY A 208 -12.49 8.04 13.11
C GLY A 208 -12.97 7.80 14.53
N SER A 209 -13.88 6.87 14.75
CA SER A 209 -14.54 6.68 16.06
C SER A 209 -13.70 5.85 17.04
N ASN A 210 -12.73 5.09 16.54
CA ASN A 210 -11.87 4.21 17.32
C ASN A 210 -10.40 4.34 16.88
N ASP A 211 -9.47 3.93 17.76
CA ASP A 211 -8.04 3.81 17.43
C ASP A 211 -7.82 2.63 16.48
N ARG A 212 -7.33 2.94 15.28
CA ARG A 212 -7.21 2.01 14.16
C ARG A 212 -5.99 2.30 13.29
N ILE A 213 -5.30 1.24 12.87
CA ILE A 213 -4.18 1.28 11.92
C ILE A 213 -4.30 0.15 10.90
N ASP A 214 -3.42 0.17 9.89
CA ASP A 214 -3.19 -0.92 8.93
C ASP A 214 -4.49 -1.47 8.34
N THR A 215 -5.16 -0.64 7.53
CA THR A 215 -6.34 -1.11 6.80
C THR A 215 -5.92 -1.72 5.47
N THR A 216 -6.59 -2.79 5.07
CA THR A 216 -6.54 -3.37 3.73
C THR A 216 -7.95 -3.67 3.22
N VAL A 217 -8.15 -3.65 1.90
CA VAL A 217 -9.49 -3.78 1.27
C VAL A 217 -9.48 -4.78 0.12
N LEU A 218 -10.50 -5.65 0.09
CA LEU A 218 -10.84 -6.50 -1.04
C LEU A 218 -12.30 -6.26 -1.44
N LYS A 219 -12.59 -6.19 -2.74
CA LYS A 219 -13.96 -6.28 -3.26
C LYS A 219 -14.24 -7.70 -3.73
N GLU A 220 -15.32 -8.30 -3.25
CA GLU A 220 -15.85 -9.58 -3.71
C GLU A 220 -17.30 -9.37 -4.19
N GLY A 221 -17.55 -9.61 -5.48
CA GLY A 221 -18.80 -9.22 -6.12
C GLY A 221 -19.06 -7.72 -6.00
N ASP A 222 -20.22 -7.34 -5.45
CA ASP A 222 -20.59 -5.94 -5.21
C ASP A 222 -20.25 -5.44 -3.80
N THR A 223 -19.57 -6.25 -2.98
CA THR A 223 -19.29 -5.94 -1.58
C THR A 223 -17.81 -5.69 -1.36
N TYR A 224 -17.48 -4.58 -0.74
CA TYR A 224 -16.15 -4.32 -0.18
C TYR A 224 -16.05 -4.94 1.20
N HIS A 225 -14.93 -5.60 1.48
CA HIS A 225 -14.51 -6.04 2.79
C HIS A 225 -13.24 -5.29 3.16
N ARG A 226 -13.19 -4.75 4.37
CA ARG A 226 -11.98 -4.15 4.92
C ARG A 226 -11.55 -4.87 6.17
N PHE A 227 -10.25 -4.97 6.34
CA PHE A 227 -9.60 -5.56 7.51
C PHE A 227 -8.73 -4.50 8.12
N THR A 228 -8.85 -4.31 9.43
CA THR A 228 -8.19 -3.20 10.12
C THR A 228 -7.75 -3.66 11.49
N LYS A 229 -6.54 -3.28 11.91
CA LYS A 229 -6.12 -3.42 13.30
C LYS A 229 -6.90 -2.45 14.17
N ASP A 230 -7.72 -2.97 15.08
CA ASP A 230 -8.55 -2.19 15.99
C ASP A 230 -8.07 -2.38 17.44
N PHE A 231 -7.88 -1.27 18.16
CA PHE A 231 -7.38 -1.29 19.54
C PHE A 231 -8.51 -1.46 20.58
N GLY A 232 -9.48 -2.32 20.28
CA GLY A 232 -10.54 -2.72 21.20
C GLY A 232 -11.79 -1.86 21.18
N GLY A 233 -11.96 -1.02 20.16
CA GLY A 233 -13.15 -0.19 19.96
C GLY A 233 -14.37 -1.01 19.56
N VAL A 234 -14.22 -1.95 18.62
CA VAL A 234 -15.33 -2.80 18.13
C VAL A 234 -15.54 -4.04 18.99
N SER A 235 -14.46 -4.68 19.41
CA SER A 235 -14.51 -5.90 20.23
C SER A 235 -14.94 -5.63 21.69
N GLY A 236 -15.23 -4.39 22.06
CA GLY A 236 -15.52 -4.03 23.45
C GLY A 236 -14.32 -4.32 24.38
N ARG A 237 -13.10 -4.22 23.86
CA ARG A 237 -11.83 -4.57 24.52
C ARG A 237 -11.63 -6.05 24.85
N GLU A 238 -12.43 -6.96 24.27
CA GLU A 238 -12.17 -8.40 24.35
C GLU A 238 -10.78 -8.75 23.79
N CYS A 239 -10.40 -8.07 22.71
CA CYS A 239 -9.12 -8.25 22.02
C CYS A 239 -8.65 -6.94 21.37
N VAL A 240 -7.33 -6.80 21.19
CA VAL A 240 -6.69 -5.77 20.35
C VAL A 240 -6.15 -6.49 19.13
N ASP A 241 -6.87 -6.46 18.02
CA ASP A 241 -6.71 -7.43 16.94
C ASP A 241 -7.31 -6.92 15.62
N ILE A 242 -7.19 -7.71 14.55
CA ILE A 242 -7.83 -7.44 13.27
C ILE A 242 -9.34 -7.68 13.39
N ILE A 243 -10.10 -6.72 12.88
CA ILE A 243 -11.54 -6.83 12.63
C ILE A 243 -11.80 -6.87 11.13
N GLN A 244 -12.94 -7.40 10.74
CA GLN A 244 -13.48 -7.31 9.40
C GLN A 244 -14.83 -6.60 9.40
N GLU A 245 -15.00 -5.71 8.44
CA GLU A 245 -16.24 -5.00 8.18
C GLU A 245 -16.57 -5.07 6.68
N SER A 246 -17.83 -4.90 6.29
CA SER A 246 -18.28 -4.91 4.89
C SER A 246 -19.17 -3.73 4.53
N SER A 247 -19.15 -3.33 3.25
CA SER A 247 -20.00 -2.26 2.72
C SER A 247 -20.18 -2.40 1.21
N PRO A 248 -21.35 -2.03 0.65
CA PRO A 248 -21.51 -1.91 -0.80
C PRO A 248 -20.78 -0.68 -1.39
N ARG A 249 -20.29 0.25 -0.54
CA ARG A 249 -19.63 1.49 -0.98
C ARG A 249 -18.33 1.71 -0.22
N LEU A 250 -17.21 1.71 -0.95
CA LEU A 250 -15.88 1.88 -0.40
C LEU A 250 -15.75 3.11 0.51
N ARG A 251 -16.28 4.25 0.07
CA ARG A 251 -16.12 5.54 0.76
C ARG A 251 -17.19 5.84 1.81
N ASP A 252 -18.06 4.89 2.14
CA ASP A 252 -18.95 5.08 3.29
C ASP A 252 -18.09 5.29 4.55
N GLY A 253 -18.48 6.26 5.38
CA GLY A 253 -17.84 6.50 6.68
C GLY A 253 -18.04 5.31 7.61
N GLN A 254 -17.35 5.30 8.76
CA GLN A 254 -17.31 4.15 9.67
C GLN A 254 -18.69 3.51 9.96
N ASP A 255 -19.73 4.29 10.23
CA ASP A 255 -21.08 3.79 10.55
C ASP A 255 -21.84 3.19 9.35
N GLY A 256 -21.38 3.44 8.12
CA GLY A 256 -21.91 2.83 6.90
C GLY A 256 -21.34 1.43 6.62
N TRP A 257 -20.36 0.99 7.39
CA TRP A 257 -19.78 -0.35 7.31
C TRP A 257 -20.43 -1.27 8.34
N THR A 258 -20.80 -2.47 7.89
CA THR A 258 -21.38 -3.51 8.74
C THR A 258 -20.27 -4.37 9.33
N HIS A 259 -20.29 -4.56 10.64
CA HIS A 259 -19.37 -5.49 11.30
C HIS A 259 -19.60 -6.93 10.83
N VAL A 260 -18.51 -7.65 10.51
CA VAL A 260 -18.54 -9.06 10.11
C VAL A 260 -17.97 -9.94 11.22
N VAL A 261 -16.71 -9.70 11.61
CA VAL A 261 -16.03 -10.48 12.66
C VAL A 261 -14.96 -9.65 13.35
N SER A 262 -14.72 -9.92 14.63
CA SER A 262 -13.63 -9.37 15.44
C SER A 262 -12.70 -10.49 15.94
N CYS A 263 -11.52 -10.09 16.44
CA CYS A 263 -10.55 -10.99 17.06
C CYS A 263 -10.05 -12.08 16.10
N ILE A 264 -9.80 -11.71 14.85
CA ILE A 264 -9.47 -12.67 13.79
C ILE A 264 -8.21 -13.47 14.14
N GLY A 265 -7.11 -12.79 14.50
CA GLY A 265 -5.87 -13.46 14.86
C GLY A 265 -6.03 -14.33 16.11
N THR A 266 -6.60 -13.76 17.17
CA THR A 266 -6.85 -14.42 18.45
C THR A 266 -7.67 -15.71 18.28
N LYS A 267 -8.76 -15.65 17.50
CA LYS A 267 -9.61 -16.83 17.21
C LYS A 267 -8.92 -17.85 16.31
N ALA A 268 -8.01 -17.41 15.43
CA ALA A 268 -7.17 -18.28 14.63
C ALA A 268 -5.97 -18.89 15.42
N GLY A 269 -5.79 -18.49 16.69
CA GLY A 269 -4.72 -19.00 17.56
C GLY A 269 -3.38 -18.26 17.39
N THR A 270 -3.40 -17.01 16.95
CA THR A 270 -2.23 -16.12 16.99
C THR A 270 -2.17 -15.34 18.30
N ASN A 271 -0.99 -14.80 18.61
CA ASN A 271 -0.84 -13.71 19.55
C ASN A 271 -1.35 -12.39 18.92
N VAL A 272 -1.02 -11.25 19.54
CA VAL A 272 -1.33 -9.94 18.99
C VAL A 272 -0.70 -9.79 17.59
N VAL A 273 -1.53 -9.45 16.61
CA VAL A 273 -1.14 -9.26 15.21
C VAL A 273 -1.46 -7.86 14.70
N GLU A 274 -0.76 -7.41 13.66
CA GLU A 274 -1.03 -6.17 12.91
C GLU A 274 -0.78 -6.37 11.41
N GLY A 275 -0.76 -5.30 10.62
CA GLY A 275 -0.39 -5.35 9.21
C GLY A 275 -1.16 -6.35 8.32
N PRO A 276 -2.51 -6.39 8.38
CA PRO A 276 -3.27 -7.31 7.54
C PRO A 276 -3.08 -6.97 6.06
N THR A 277 -2.88 -7.99 5.22
CA THR A 277 -3.05 -7.87 3.76
C THR A 277 -4.03 -8.94 3.26
N ILE A 278 -5.08 -8.49 2.58
CA ILE A 278 -6.14 -9.37 2.05
C ILE A 278 -5.95 -9.57 0.55
N PHE A 279 -6.04 -10.81 0.09
CA PHE A 279 -6.14 -11.11 -1.33
C PHE A 279 -6.95 -12.38 -1.58
N LYS A 280 -7.51 -12.48 -2.78
CA LYS A 280 -8.20 -13.68 -3.25
C LYS A 280 -7.20 -14.57 -3.99
N ALA A 281 -7.33 -15.88 -3.80
CA ALA A 281 -6.60 -16.86 -4.60
C ALA A 281 -6.89 -16.62 -6.09
N ASN A 282 -5.85 -16.73 -6.91
CA ASN A 282 -5.95 -16.81 -8.35
C ASN A 282 -6.84 -18.00 -8.74
N PRO A 283 -7.60 -17.89 -9.84
CA PRO A 283 -8.27 -19.05 -10.42
C PRO A 283 -7.28 -20.21 -10.65
N GLY A 284 -7.61 -21.39 -10.15
CA GLY A 284 -6.75 -22.57 -10.27
C GLY A 284 -5.51 -22.56 -9.37
N ASP A 285 -5.52 -21.78 -8.28
CA ASP A 285 -4.51 -21.90 -7.22
C ASP A 285 -4.49 -23.34 -6.69
N VAL A 286 -3.29 -23.85 -6.35
CA VAL A 286 -3.13 -25.24 -5.91
C VAL A 286 -3.87 -25.55 -4.60
N HIS A 287 -4.23 -24.53 -3.83
CA HIS A 287 -5.01 -24.63 -2.61
C HIS A 287 -6.52 -24.34 -2.81
N GLY A 288 -6.95 -24.11 -4.05
CA GLY A 288 -8.34 -23.86 -4.42
C GLY A 288 -8.80 -22.41 -4.20
N ASP A 289 -10.09 -22.18 -4.43
CA ASP A 289 -10.70 -20.85 -4.33
C ASP A 289 -10.85 -20.43 -2.85
N LYS A 290 -9.87 -19.69 -2.36
CA LYS A 290 -9.80 -19.17 -0.99
C LYS A 290 -9.58 -17.66 -0.95
N PHE A 291 -9.78 -17.09 0.22
CA PHE A 291 -9.31 -15.76 0.60
C PHE A 291 -8.19 -15.94 1.60
N TYR A 292 -7.12 -15.17 1.43
CA TYR A 292 -5.97 -15.16 2.31
C TYR A 292 -5.83 -13.81 2.99
N LEU A 293 -5.65 -13.83 4.31
CA LEU A 293 -5.36 -12.67 5.12
C LEU A 293 -4.02 -12.91 5.81
N PHE A 294 -2.94 -12.33 5.30
CA PHE A 294 -1.66 -12.44 6.00
C PHE A 294 -1.60 -11.37 7.10
N VAL A 295 -1.10 -11.73 8.27
CA VAL A 295 -1.04 -10.85 9.45
C VAL A 295 0.33 -10.96 10.13
N ASP A 296 0.86 -9.86 10.66
CA ASP A 296 2.16 -9.80 11.32
C ASP A 296 2.02 -10.05 12.81
N GLU A 297 2.41 -11.24 13.26
CA GLU A 297 2.59 -11.54 14.67
C GLU A 297 3.94 -10.96 15.12
N PHE A 298 3.97 -9.63 15.25
CA PHE A 298 5.19 -8.83 15.32
C PHE A 298 6.09 -9.14 16.51
N THR A 299 5.52 -9.60 17.64
CA THR A 299 6.28 -10.09 18.81
C THR A 299 6.53 -11.60 18.81
N GLY A 300 6.09 -12.31 17.77
CA GLY A 300 6.08 -13.76 17.68
C GLY A 300 6.70 -14.27 16.38
N ARG A 301 5.94 -15.08 15.63
CA ARG A 301 6.44 -15.83 14.46
C ARG A 301 6.78 -14.97 13.24
N GLY A 302 6.35 -13.70 13.21
CA GLY A 302 6.38 -12.88 11.99
C GLY A 302 5.09 -12.98 11.20
N TYR A 303 5.16 -12.78 9.88
CA TYR A 303 3.99 -12.83 9.02
C TYR A 303 3.40 -14.24 8.92
N ILE A 304 2.08 -14.35 9.07
CA ILE A 304 1.34 -15.62 9.12
C ILE A 304 0.17 -15.55 8.14
N PRO A 305 0.00 -16.53 7.24
CA PRO A 305 -1.15 -16.60 6.36
C PRO A 305 -2.36 -17.22 7.06
N LEU A 306 -3.44 -16.44 7.21
CA LEU A 306 -4.76 -16.96 7.54
C LEU A 306 -5.56 -17.22 6.26
N GLU A 307 -6.45 -18.19 6.29
CA GLU A 307 -7.30 -18.55 5.15
C GLU A 307 -8.77 -18.75 5.54
N THR A 308 -9.66 -18.47 4.59
CA THR A 308 -11.08 -18.83 4.65
C THR A 308 -11.65 -19.06 3.24
N THR A 309 -12.76 -19.78 3.12
CA THR A 309 -13.47 -20.00 1.84
C THR A 309 -14.72 -19.13 1.69
N ASP A 310 -15.19 -18.50 2.77
CA ASP A 310 -16.35 -17.60 2.76
C ASP A 310 -15.97 -16.30 3.46
N ILE A 311 -15.69 -15.25 2.69
CA ILE A 311 -15.34 -13.93 3.23
C ILE A 311 -16.54 -13.21 3.87
N ALA A 312 -17.79 -13.60 3.55
CA ALA A 312 -18.98 -12.99 4.14
C ALA A 312 -19.32 -13.59 5.52
N ASN A 313 -19.03 -14.88 5.72
CA ASN A 313 -19.19 -15.57 7.01
C ASN A 313 -17.91 -16.34 7.38
N PRO A 314 -16.82 -15.61 7.70
CA PRO A 314 -15.50 -16.20 7.76
C PRO A 314 -15.28 -17.05 9.01
N ASP A 315 -14.53 -18.14 8.80
CA ASP A 315 -13.86 -18.92 9.84
C ASP A 315 -12.36 -18.90 9.53
N TRP A 316 -11.71 -17.79 9.89
CA TRP A 316 -10.29 -17.55 9.61
C TRP A 316 -9.41 -18.52 10.41
N LYS A 317 -8.52 -19.23 9.71
CA LYS A 317 -7.59 -20.18 10.33
C LYS A 317 -6.19 -19.99 9.80
N VAL A 318 -5.19 -20.24 10.64
CA VAL A 318 -3.80 -20.35 10.16
C VAL A 318 -3.73 -21.45 9.11
N SER A 319 -3.14 -21.13 7.96
CA SER A 319 -2.91 -22.11 6.90
C SER A 319 -2.00 -23.23 7.44
N PRO A 320 -2.36 -24.51 7.25
CA PRO A 320 -1.67 -25.61 7.94
C PRO A 320 -0.23 -25.81 7.47
N ASN A 321 0.08 -25.44 6.22
CA ASN A 321 1.43 -25.47 5.65
C ASN A 321 1.62 -24.24 4.78
N TYR A 322 2.75 -23.57 4.95
CA TYR A 322 3.15 -22.43 4.12
C TYR A 322 4.68 -22.27 4.18
N THR A 323 5.24 -21.59 3.20
CA THR A 323 6.64 -21.17 3.16
C THR A 323 6.67 -19.73 2.72
N LEU A 324 6.97 -18.84 3.66
CA LEU A 324 7.13 -17.41 3.41
C LEU A 324 8.63 -17.07 3.31
N PRO A 325 8.97 -15.84 2.87
CA PRO A 325 10.30 -15.26 3.09
C PRO A 325 10.82 -15.45 4.52
N THR A 326 12.12 -15.25 4.73
CA THR A 326 12.79 -15.55 6.00
C THR A 326 12.24 -14.73 7.16
N SER A 327 11.91 -13.46 6.93
CA SER A 327 11.38 -12.57 7.97
C SER A 327 10.53 -11.43 7.38
N PRO A 328 9.49 -11.71 6.60
CA PRO A 328 8.62 -10.67 6.07
C PRO A 328 7.83 -10.05 7.22
N ARG A 329 7.58 -8.75 7.08
CA ARG A 329 6.66 -7.96 7.89
C ARG A 329 5.54 -7.44 7.00
N HIS A 330 4.73 -6.53 7.52
CA HIS A 330 3.62 -5.91 6.80
C HIS A 330 3.99 -5.52 5.36
N GLY A 331 3.16 -5.94 4.42
CA GLY A 331 3.36 -5.78 2.98
C GLY A 331 2.10 -6.17 2.22
N SER A 332 2.23 -6.48 0.94
CA SER A 332 1.07 -6.73 0.07
C SER A 332 1.37 -7.68 -1.09
N VAL A 333 0.33 -8.43 -1.48
CA VAL A 333 0.40 -9.43 -2.54
C VAL A 333 -0.39 -8.98 -3.76
N VAL A 334 0.23 -9.08 -4.94
CA VAL A 334 -0.42 -8.83 -6.23
C VAL A 334 -0.39 -10.06 -7.11
N SER A 335 -1.50 -10.33 -7.79
CA SER A 335 -1.60 -11.36 -8.83
C SER A 335 -0.85 -10.95 -10.10
N VAL A 336 -0.09 -11.88 -10.68
CA VAL A 336 0.71 -11.63 -11.89
C VAL A 336 0.45 -12.69 -12.96
N THR A 337 0.59 -12.27 -14.21
CA THR A 337 0.57 -13.14 -15.38
C THR A 337 1.84 -13.98 -15.43
N LYS A 338 1.83 -15.05 -16.25
CA LYS A 338 3.04 -15.86 -16.45
C LYS A 338 4.22 -15.04 -16.95
N LYS A 339 3.99 -14.11 -17.89
CA LYS A 339 5.04 -13.27 -18.47
C LYS A 339 5.69 -12.37 -17.42
N GLU A 340 4.90 -11.77 -16.55
CA GLU A 340 5.38 -10.90 -15.47
C GLU A 340 6.13 -11.72 -14.41
N LEU A 341 5.58 -12.86 -14.01
CA LEU A 341 6.25 -13.76 -13.07
C LEU A 341 7.61 -14.23 -13.60
N ASP A 342 7.66 -14.73 -14.84
CA ASP A 342 8.90 -15.17 -15.48
C ASP A 342 9.91 -14.00 -15.60
N GLY A 343 9.43 -12.77 -15.86
CA GLY A 343 10.26 -11.57 -15.94
C GLY A 343 10.90 -11.20 -14.59
N VAL A 344 10.11 -11.18 -13.52
CA VAL A 344 10.58 -10.95 -12.14
C VAL A 344 11.58 -12.04 -11.73
N LEU A 345 11.27 -13.30 -12.03
CA LEU A 345 12.16 -14.42 -11.74
C LEU A 345 13.47 -14.31 -12.51
N ALA A 346 13.44 -13.98 -13.81
CA ALA A 346 14.64 -13.83 -14.62
C ALA A 346 15.53 -12.66 -14.13
N ALA A 347 14.93 -11.61 -13.58
CA ALA A 347 15.67 -10.46 -13.06
C ALA A 347 16.28 -10.70 -11.68
N TYR A 348 15.60 -11.45 -10.81
CA TYR A 348 15.93 -11.51 -9.38
C TYR A 348 16.06 -12.91 -8.78
N SER A 349 15.75 -13.99 -9.50
CA SER A 349 16.03 -15.35 -9.01
C SER A 349 17.49 -15.70 -9.30
N ASN A 350 18.29 -15.79 -8.26
CA ASN A 350 19.60 -16.43 -8.31
C ASN A 350 19.47 -17.88 -7.84
#